data_AF-A0A0S7XWD9-F1
#
_entry.id   AF-A0A0S7XWD9-F1
#
_cell.length_a   1.000
_cell.length_b   1.000
_cell.length_c   1.000
_cell.angle_alpha   90.00
_cell.angle_beta   90.00
_cell.angle_gamma   90.00
#
_symmetry.space_group_name_H-M   'P 1'
#
loop_
_entity.id
_entity.type
_entity.pdbx_description
1 polymer ?
#
loop_
_entity_poly.entity_id
_entity_poly.type
_entity_poly.pdbx_seq_one_letter_code
_entity_poly.pdbx_strand_id
1 'polypeptide(L)'
;MNPFYYEYADELPSSYVQEVYPEDVVATKPGWVKWLVIVGLLTTSVAIFIGVRPEHLVGVSLAFLNCLIVGTAIVKLANKRSLCSILVITFLLWPTIGWCLGTIYFAIFTPDIELLNGSVRLQTVILTFLILYLTTIFYILRNEKPYTHIAEPIGRRLNSVTLLFLLFTFGFFAVTRILQLPGGGIAGTLFFYSFYVPLVAGIQATYMRHRDKLFLIVLFGLMVFFFTLANRRRYAITPIFSFLLGYFFLSRARSRTKLLFVLILLLGFPTYMIIGNTVRYFVGKAGYEDFGRSMHALKGWRYAAKEAEWADAVFTRLFFSGGHAIITETPERIPYVGFSPAGYLKETAIAFIPGKLFSRMEFEVNAKYAGNFVLNNYGISKFYITREHQVGVTSLGHFWLLGGWPFLIAGSLILALLHGLVFKIINTILTRKPEMALFLTACMLQSAIEMSGIDLINIMRFLFWRMVLAIVFYYVFIAPFLKRRGTALIEETA
;
A
#
# COMPACT_ATOMS: atom_id res chain seq x y z
N MET A 1 -41.01 0.34 2.10
CA MET A 1 -40.31 -0.65 1.26
C MET A 1 -40.17 -1.91 2.12
N ASN A 2 -40.91 -2.95 1.76
CA ASN A 2 -41.23 -4.11 2.61
C ASN A 2 -40.04 -5.09 2.64
N PRO A 3 -39.53 -5.54 3.81
CA PRO A 3 -38.27 -6.28 3.92
C PRO A 3 -38.37 -7.79 3.62
N PHE A 4 -39.50 -8.28 3.11
CA PHE A 4 -39.66 -9.64 2.59
C PHE A 4 -38.87 -9.93 1.29
N TYR A 5 -38.25 -8.94 0.66
CA TYR A 5 -37.61 -9.11 -0.65
C TYR A 5 -36.28 -9.89 -0.68
N TYR A 6 -35.66 -10.16 0.47
CA TYR A 6 -34.38 -10.90 0.50
C TYR A 6 -34.53 -12.40 0.72
N GLU A 7 -35.69 -12.86 1.21
CA GLU A 7 -35.94 -14.29 1.43
C GLU A 7 -36.46 -15.00 0.16
N TYR A 8 -36.87 -14.23 -0.85
CA TYR A 8 -37.32 -14.69 -2.18
C TYR A 8 -36.38 -14.27 -3.33
N ALA A 9 -35.16 -13.84 -3.03
CA ALA A 9 -34.20 -13.44 -4.08
C ALA A 9 -33.81 -14.59 -5.01
N ASP A 10 -34.03 -15.84 -4.60
CA ASP A 10 -33.83 -17.03 -5.42
C ASP A 10 -35.05 -17.36 -6.32
N GLU A 11 -36.19 -16.67 -6.17
CA GLU A 11 -37.43 -16.91 -6.93
C GLU A 11 -37.83 -15.73 -7.84
N LEU A 12 -37.13 -14.60 -7.80
CA LEU A 12 -37.42 -13.48 -8.69
C LEU A 12 -36.83 -13.73 -10.10
N PRO A 13 -37.62 -13.57 -11.17
CA PRO A 13 -37.10 -13.66 -12.53
C PRO A 13 -35.97 -12.64 -12.71
N SER A 14 -34.87 -13.06 -13.33
CA SER A 14 -33.64 -12.28 -13.52
C SER A 14 -33.85 -10.91 -14.18
N SER A 15 -35.01 -10.69 -14.82
CA SER A 15 -35.43 -9.42 -15.39
C SER A 15 -35.70 -8.31 -14.37
N TYR A 16 -36.15 -8.62 -13.14
CA TYR A 16 -36.49 -7.60 -12.14
C TYR A 16 -35.28 -7.03 -11.38
N VAL A 17 -34.14 -7.74 -11.38
CA VAL A 17 -32.91 -7.26 -10.73
C VAL A 17 -32.16 -6.27 -11.64
N GLN A 18 -32.45 -6.25 -12.94
CA GLN A 18 -31.78 -5.36 -13.91
C GLN A 18 -32.41 -3.96 -13.99
N GLU A 19 -33.70 -3.78 -13.70
CA GLU A 19 -34.39 -2.50 -13.95
C GLU A 19 -34.14 -1.38 -12.92
N VAL A 20 -33.56 -1.66 -11.74
CA VAL A 20 -33.43 -0.65 -10.66
C VAL A 20 -32.08 0.09 -10.69
N TYR A 21 -31.17 -0.28 -11.57
CA TYR A 21 -29.94 0.49 -11.80
C TYR A 21 -29.97 1.01 -13.23
N PRO A 22 -30.38 2.27 -13.48
CA PRO A 22 -30.32 2.82 -14.83
C PRO A 22 -28.88 2.66 -15.33
N GLU A 23 -28.75 2.01 -16.49
CA GLU A 23 -27.50 1.84 -17.25
C GLU A 23 -26.83 3.21 -17.55
N ASP A 24 -27.57 4.31 -17.35
CA ASP A 24 -27.25 5.67 -17.74
C ASP A 24 -26.37 6.47 -16.76
N VAL A 25 -26.04 5.95 -15.59
CA VAL A 25 -24.90 6.52 -14.82
C VAL A 25 -23.64 5.79 -15.23
N VAL A 26 -23.32 5.86 -16.53
CA VAL A 26 -22.02 5.52 -17.10
C VAL A 26 -21.00 6.38 -16.38
N ALA A 27 -20.48 5.87 -15.26
CA ALA A 27 -19.49 6.58 -14.47
C ALA A 27 -18.37 6.98 -15.45
N THR A 28 -18.03 8.26 -15.50
CA THR A 28 -17.14 8.86 -16.51
C THR A 28 -15.81 8.12 -16.57
N LYS A 29 -15.52 7.39 -17.66
CA LYS A 29 -14.26 6.63 -17.84
C LYS A 29 -13.10 7.49 -17.31
N PRO A 30 -12.15 6.93 -16.53
CA PRO A 30 -11.10 7.70 -15.87
C PRO A 30 -10.03 8.19 -16.87
N GLY A 31 -10.43 8.92 -17.92
CA GLY A 31 -9.55 9.48 -18.94
C GLY A 31 -8.51 10.44 -18.38
N TRP A 32 -8.76 11.02 -17.19
CA TRP A 32 -7.78 11.83 -16.46
C TRP A 32 -6.55 11.01 -16.04
N VAL A 33 -6.69 9.72 -15.72
CA VAL A 33 -5.54 8.85 -15.37
C VAL A 33 -4.64 8.65 -16.58
N LYS A 34 -5.21 8.46 -17.77
CA LYS A 34 -4.46 8.38 -19.03
C LYS A 34 -3.64 9.64 -19.25
N TRP A 35 -4.24 10.82 -19.05
CA TRP A 35 -3.53 12.09 -19.20
C TRP A 35 -2.41 12.28 -18.18
N LEU A 36 -2.62 11.90 -16.91
CA LEU A 36 -1.54 11.95 -15.92
C LEU A 36 -0.36 11.04 -16.29
N VAL A 37 -0.64 9.84 -16.80
CA VAL A 37 0.42 8.93 -17.26
C VAL A 37 1.14 9.52 -18.47
N ILE A 38 0.42 10.06 -19.47
CA ILE A 38 1.04 10.69 -20.64
C ILE A 38 1.91 11.88 -20.24
N VAL A 39 1.36 12.82 -19.46
CA VAL A 39 2.09 14.02 -19.02
C VAL A 39 3.29 13.63 -18.15
N GLY A 40 3.13 12.68 -17.23
CA GLY A 40 4.20 12.16 -16.40
C GLY A 40 5.32 11.52 -17.23
N LEU A 41 4.98 10.72 -18.24
CA LEU A 41 5.97 10.11 -19.13
C LEU A 41 6.68 11.15 -19.98
N LEU A 42 5.97 12.11 -20.57
CA LEU A 42 6.57 13.18 -21.38
C LEU A 42 7.53 14.04 -20.56
N THR A 43 7.10 14.49 -19.37
CA THR A 43 7.95 15.28 -18.47
C THR A 43 9.18 14.49 -18.02
N THR A 44 9.02 13.20 -17.74
CA THR A 44 10.15 12.32 -17.41
C THR A 44 11.09 12.13 -18.60
N SER A 45 10.59 11.96 -19.83
CA SER A 45 11.43 11.85 -21.03
C SER A 45 12.27 13.10 -21.26
N VAL A 46 11.68 14.28 -21.10
CA VAL A 46 12.39 15.57 -21.22
C VAL A 46 13.45 15.68 -20.12
N ALA A 47 13.11 15.32 -18.87
CA ALA A 47 14.06 15.33 -17.76
C ALA A 47 15.25 14.38 -17.99
N ILE A 48 14.99 13.18 -18.54
CA ILE A 48 16.03 12.22 -18.91
C ILE A 48 16.95 12.80 -19.99
N PHE A 49 16.37 13.38 -21.04
CA PHE A 49 17.13 13.96 -22.15
C PHE A 49 18.06 15.10 -21.71
N ILE A 50 17.63 15.91 -20.75
CA ILE A 50 18.39 17.07 -20.27
C ILE A 50 19.42 16.69 -19.19
N GLY A 51 19.05 15.78 -18.27
CA GLY A 51 19.77 15.63 -17.01
C GLY A 51 20.63 14.37 -16.85
N VAL A 52 20.51 13.38 -17.74
CA VAL A 52 21.14 12.06 -17.53
C VAL A 52 22.47 11.96 -18.28
N ARG A 53 23.52 11.57 -17.56
CA ARG A 53 24.85 11.30 -18.15
C ARG A 53 24.83 10.04 -19.03
N PRO A 54 25.63 9.98 -20.12
CA PRO A 54 25.62 8.86 -21.07
C PRO A 54 25.82 7.48 -20.44
N GLU A 55 26.67 7.38 -19.42
CA GLU A 55 27.00 6.14 -18.70
C GLU A 55 25.79 5.51 -17.98
N HIS A 56 24.77 6.29 -17.62
CA HIS A 56 23.56 5.81 -16.96
C HIS A 56 22.36 5.64 -17.90
N LEU A 57 22.51 6.04 -19.17
CA LEU A 57 21.40 6.13 -20.13
C LEU A 57 20.66 4.80 -20.30
N VAL A 58 21.38 3.68 -20.34
CA VAL A 58 20.80 2.34 -20.52
C VAL A 58 19.93 1.96 -19.32
N GLY A 59 20.45 2.09 -18.11
CA GLY A 59 19.71 1.78 -16.88
C GLY A 59 18.48 2.67 -16.72
N VAL A 60 18.62 3.96 -17.03
CA VAL A 60 17.52 4.94 -16.99
C VAL A 60 16.47 4.64 -18.06
N SER A 61 16.87 4.25 -19.27
CA SER A 61 15.94 3.90 -20.35
C SER A 61 15.11 2.66 -19.99
N LEU A 62 15.73 1.66 -19.34
CA LEU A 62 15.01 0.50 -18.81
C LEU A 62 14.06 0.89 -17.67
N ALA A 63 14.49 1.78 -16.76
CA ALA A 63 13.61 2.29 -15.70
C ALA A 63 12.40 3.05 -16.29
N PHE A 64 12.63 3.85 -17.33
CA PHE A 64 11.57 4.54 -18.06
C PHE A 64 10.61 3.57 -18.75
N LEU A 65 11.13 2.51 -19.39
CA LEU A 65 10.31 1.45 -19.97
C LEU A 65 9.45 0.75 -18.91
N ASN A 66 10.02 0.44 -17.74
CA ASN A 66 9.27 -0.14 -16.62
C ASN A 66 8.15 0.80 -16.15
N CYS A 67 8.41 2.11 -16.03
CA CYS A 67 7.39 3.12 -15.73
C CYS A 67 6.28 3.16 -16.80
N LEU A 68 6.62 3.06 -18.08
CA LEU A 68 5.67 3.02 -19.19
C LEU A 68 4.76 1.79 -19.12
N ILE A 69 5.33 0.61 -18.87
CA ILE A 69 4.60 -0.66 -18.72
C ILE A 69 3.62 -0.55 -17.55
N VAL A 70 4.09 -0.09 -16.39
CA VAL A 70 3.24 0.06 -15.20
C VAL A 70 2.18 1.14 -15.41
N GLY A 71 2.52 2.29 -15.98
CA GLY A 71 1.56 3.35 -16.28
C GLY A 71 0.43 2.87 -17.20
N THR A 72 0.78 2.12 -18.25
CA THR A 72 -0.18 1.50 -19.16
C THR A 72 -1.06 0.47 -18.44
N ALA A 73 -0.46 -0.38 -17.59
CA ALA A 73 -1.20 -1.35 -16.78
C ALA A 73 -2.18 -0.66 -15.82
N ILE A 74 -1.77 0.41 -15.14
CA ILE A 74 -2.60 1.21 -14.24
C ILE A 74 -3.77 1.82 -15.00
N VAL A 75 -3.56 2.40 -16.20
CA VAL A 75 -4.67 2.93 -17.02
C VAL A 75 -5.67 1.83 -17.36
N LYS A 76 -5.19 0.65 -17.80
CA LYS A 76 -6.04 -0.48 -18.14
C LYS A 76 -6.84 -1.00 -16.94
N LEU A 77 -6.19 -1.13 -15.78
CA LEU A 77 -6.81 -1.58 -14.52
C LEU A 77 -7.79 -0.54 -13.96
N ALA A 78 -7.45 0.76 -14.02
CA ALA A 78 -8.33 1.84 -13.62
C ALA A 78 -9.63 1.87 -14.44
N ASN A 79 -9.53 1.56 -15.74
CA ASN A 79 -10.69 1.44 -16.61
C ASN A 79 -11.60 0.24 -16.26
N LYS A 80 -11.06 -0.83 -15.67
CA LYS A 80 -11.88 -1.98 -15.21
C LYS A 80 -12.75 -1.65 -14.00
N ARG A 81 -12.34 -0.68 -13.18
CA ARG A 81 -13.07 -0.25 -11.96
C ARG A 81 -13.50 -1.39 -11.06
N SER A 82 -12.58 -2.27 -10.76
CA SER A 82 -12.85 -3.40 -9.89
C SER A 82 -12.05 -3.28 -8.59
N LEU A 83 -12.51 -3.98 -7.55
CA LEU A 83 -11.81 -4.01 -6.27
C LEU A 83 -10.42 -4.67 -6.40
N CYS A 84 -10.29 -5.72 -7.22
CA CYS A 84 -8.99 -6.36 -7.42
C CYS A 84 -8.04 -5.47 -8.21
N SER A 85 -8.55 -4.67 -9.17
CA SER A 85 -7.73 -3.70 -9.89
C SER A 85 -7.08 -2.68 -8.96
N ILE A 86 -7.76 -2.22 -7.89
CA ILE A 86 -7.14 -1.32 -6.90
C ILE A 86 -5.97 -2.00 -6.18
N LEU A 87 -6.10 -3.28 -5.81
CA LEU A 87 -5.02 -4.02 -5.16
C LEU A 87 -3.78 -4.10 -6.06
N VAL A 88 -3.98 -4.43 -7.35
CA VAL A 88 -2.89 -4.48 -8.33
C VAL A 88 -2.28 -3.10 -8.56
N ILE A 89 -3.09 -2.06 -8.75
CA ILE A 89 -2.61 -0.68 -8.92
C ILE A 89 -1.73 -0.28 -7.74
N THR A 90 -2.16 -0.59 -6.52
CA THR A 90 -1.42 -0.23 -5.31
C THR A 90 -0.13 -1.04 -5.19
N PHE A 91 -0.18 -2.34 -5.48
CA PHE A 91 0.99 -3.20 -5.54
C PHE A 91 2.01 -2.72 -6.58
N LEU A 92 1.57 -2.20 -7.73
CA LEU A 92 2.47 -1.70 -8.79
C LEU A 92 3.01 -0.29 -8.53
N LEU A 93 2.21 0.59 -7.95
CA LEU A 93 2.62 1.97 -7.66
C LEU A 93 3.81 2.02 -6.71
N TRP A 94 3.79 1.20 -5.66
CA TRP A 94 4.83 1.21 -4.63
C TRP A 94 6.24 0.87 -5.16
N PRO A 95 6.47 -0.27 -5.86
CA PRO A 95 7.77 -0.58 -6.46
C PRO A 95 8.12 0.39 -7.58
N THR A 96 7.15 0.91 -8.35
CA THR A 96 7.46 1.88 -9.42
C THR A 96 8.02 3.17 -8.86
N ILE A 97 7.43 3.69 -7.77
CA ILE A 97 7.93 4.89 -7.09
C ILE A 97 9.31 4.64 -6.49
N GLY A 98 9.46 3.52 -5.77
CA GLY A 98 10.71 3.22 -5.08
C GLY A 98 11.86 2.86 -6.02
N TRP A 99 11.59 2.18 -7.13
CA TRP A 99 12.62 1.45 -7.88
C TRP A 99 12.88 2.10 -9.24
N CYS A 100 11.83 2.35 -10.03
CA CYS A 100 11.95 2.91 -11.38
C CYS A 100 12.14 4.42 -11.33
N LEU A 101 11.21 5.14 -10.69
CA LEU A 101 11.30 6.60 -10.56
C LEU A 101 12.50 7.03 -9.72
N GLY A 102 12.85 6.23 -8.69
CA GLY A 102 14.08 6.43 -7.95
C GLY A 102 15.32 6.34 -8.83
N THR A 103 15.44 5.34 -9.69
CA THR A 103 16.63 5.19 -10.58
C THR A 103 16.77 6.41 -11.50
N ILE A 104 15.65 6.89 -12.05
CA ILE A 104 15.63 8.10 -12.89
C ILE A 104 16.03 9.33 -12.09
N TYR A 105 15.50 9.50 -10.87
CA TYR A 105 15.83 10.61 -9.99
C TYR A 105 17.33 10.66 -9.67
N PHE A 106 17.92 9.56 -9.21
CA PHE A 106 19.34 9.51 -8.85
C PHE A 106 20.24 9.75 -10.06
N ALA A 107 19.90 9.22 -11.24
CA ALA A 107 20.70 9.45 -12.44
C ALA A 107 20.69 10.92 -12.90
N ILE A 108 19.66 11.70 -12.56
CA ILE A 108 19.54 13.12 -12.90
C ILE A 108 20.22 14.00 -11.84
N PHE A 109 19.92 13.75 -10.56
CA PHE A 109 20.27 14.68 -9.48
C PHE A 109 21.53 14.26 -8.70
N THR A 110 21.86 12.96 -8.68
CA THR A 110 23.00 12.42 -7.92
C THR A 110 23.73 11.32 -8.72
N PRO A 111 24.22 11.62 -9.94
CA PRO A 111 24.74 10.62 -10.88
C PRO A 111 25.97 9.85 -10.37
N ASP A 112 26.75 10.41 -9.45
CA ASP A 112 27.98 9.78 -8.95
C ASP A 112 27.76 8.66 -7.91
N ILE A 113 26.52 8.21 -7.70
CA ILE A 113 26.19 7.20 -6.69
C ILE A 113 26.49 5.76 -7.17
N GLU A 114 27.26 5.00 -6.38
CA GLU A 114 27.78 3.67 -6.76
C GLU A 114 26.67 2.67 -7.16
N LEU A 115 25.47 2.78 -6.58
CA LEU A 115 24.34 1.89 -6.93
C LEU A 115 23.86 2.02 -8.38
N LEU A 116 24.10 3.15 -9.05
CA LEU A 116 23.73 3.29 -10.46
C LEU A 116 24.52 2.34 -11.37
N ASN A 117 25.67 1.83 -10.92
CA ASN A 117 26.45 0.82 -11.63
C ASN A 117 25.69 -0.50 -11.82
N GLY A 118 24.82 -0.86 -10.87
CA GLY A 118 23.96 -2.05 -10.97
C GLY A 118 22.57 -1.78 -11.57
N SER A 119 22.28 -0.54 -11.99
CA SER A 119 20.94 -0.11 -12.41
C SER A 119 20.40 -0.94 -13.58
N VAL A 120 21.21 -1.25 -14.58
CA VAL A 120 20.81 -2.09 -15.72
C VAL A 120 20.30 -3.45 -15.25
N ARG A 121 21.01 -4.08 -14.30
CA ARG A 121 20.62 -5.40 -13.76
C ARG A 121 19.33 -5.32 -12.97
N LEU A 122 19.24 -4.35 -12.07
CA LEU A 122 18.04 -4.08 -11.28
C LEU A 122 16.82 -3.88 -12.19
N GLN A 123 16.94 -3.02 -13.20
CA GLN A 123 15.83 -2.70 -14.09
C GLN A 123 15.46 -3.87 -15.02
N THR A 124 16.42 -4.71 -15.39
CA THR A 124 16.14 -5.96 -16.11
C THR A 124 15.37 -6.95 -15.24
N VAL A 125 15.76 -7.11 -13.97
CA VAL A 125 15.04 -7.96 -13.00
C VAL A 125 13.60 -7.49 -12.81
N ILE A 126 13.41 -6.18 -12.68
CA ILE A 126 12.07 -5.57 -12.59
C ILE A 126 11.27 -5.79 -13.87
N LEU A 127 11.89 -5.62 -15.04
CA LEU A 127 11.24 -5.85 -16.33
C LEU A 127 10.75 -7.30 -16.48
N THR A 128 11.60 -8.28 -16.16
CA THR A 128 11.23 -9.70 -16.16
C THR A 128 10.08 -9.97 -15.20
N PHE A 129 10.16 -9.44 -13.98
CA PHE A 129 9.07 -9.53 -13.01
C PHE A 129 7.76 -8.96 -13.58
N LEU A 130 7.79 -7.73 -14.12
CA LEU A 130 6.61 -7.05 -14.66
C LEU A 130 5.98 -7.83 -15.80
N ILE A 131 6.77 -8.36 -16.73
CA ILE A 131 6.26 -9.17 -17.86
C ILE A 131 5.53 -10.41 -17.33
N LEU A 132 6.16 -11.18 -16.45
CA LEU A 132 5.59 -12.42 -15.91
C LEU A 132 4.35 -12.14 -15.05
N TYR A 133 4.47 -11.17 -14.16
CA TYR A 133 3.41 -10.78 -13.23
C TYR A 133 2.19 -10.24 -13.98
N LEU A 134 2.38 -9.22 -14.84
CA LEU A 134 1.26 -8.58 -15.53
C LEU A 134 0.59 -9.52 -16.54
N THR A 135 1.35 -10.35 -17.26
CA THR A 135 0.76 -11.34 -18.18
C THR A 135 -0.16 -12.30 -17.42
N THR A 136 0.32 -12.83 -16.30
CA THR A 136 -0.45 -13.74 -15.43
C THR A 136 -1.66 -13.04 -14.82
N ILE A 137 -1.49 -11.85 -14.25
CA ILE A 137 -2.58 -11.09 -13.64
C ILE A 137 -3.63 -10.66 -14.67
N PHE A 138 -3.24 -10.21 -15.86
CA PHE A 138 -4.21 -9.87 -16.89
C PHE A 138 -4.99 -11.08 -17.40
N TYR A 139 -4.34 -12.25 -17.47
CA TYR A 139 -5.03 -13.50 -17.76
C TYR A 139 -6.07 -13.84 -16.68
N ILE A 140 -5.70 -13.75 -15.40
CA ILE A 140 -6.60 -14.04 -14.27
C ILE A 140 -7.76 -13.04 -14.20
N LEU A 141 -7.48 -11.75 -14.38
CA LEU A 141 -8.47 -10.67 -14.29
C LEU A 141 -9.32 -10.51 -15.56
N ARG A 142 -9.16 -11.36 -16.59
CA ARG A 142 -9.89 -11.20 -17.87
C ARG A 142 -11.41 -11.19 -17.70
N ASN A 143 -11.92 -11.96 -16.73
CA ASN A 143 -13.35 -12.15 -16.46
C ASN A 143 -13.80 -11.43 -15.18
N GLU A 144 -13.03 -10.46 -14.70
CA GLU A 144 -13.39 -9.73 -13.49
C GLU A 144 -14.59 -8.81 -13.73
N LYS A 145 -15.51 -8.78 -12.75
CA LYS A 145 -16.66 -7.88 -12.78
C LYS A 145 -16.26 -6.48 -12.27
N PRO A 146 -16.75 -5.40 -12.90
CA PRO A 146 -16.61 -4.06 -12.34
C PRO A 146 -17.31 -4.00 -10.97
N TYR A 147 -16.79 -3.19 -10.07
CA TYR A 147 -17.42 -2.96 -8.78
C TYR A 147 -18.74 -2.22 -8.98
N THR A 148 -19.83 -2.84 -8.57
CA THR A 148 -21.14 -2.21 -8.48
C THR A 148 -21.27 -1.50 -7.15
N HIS A 149 -21.70 -0.25 -7.19
CA HIS A 149 -21.87 0.51 -5.96
C HIS A 149 -23.01 -0.07 -5.13
N ILE A 150 -22.71 -0.27 -3.85
CA ILE A 150 -23.70 -0.61 -2.82
C ILE A 150 -24.80 0.46 -2.80
N ALA A 151 -26.05 0.03 -2.59
CA ALA A 151 -27.21 0.90 -2.47
C ALA A 151 -26.97 2.03 -1.45
N GLU A 152 -27.40 3.24 -1.78
CA GLU A 152 -27.08 4.45 -1.00
C GLU A 152 -27.36 4.34 0.51
N PRO A 153 -28.52 3.80 0.98
CA PRO A 153 -28.77 3.65 2.42
C PRO A 153 -27.75 2.76 3.11
N ILE A 154 -27.32 1.69 2.46
CA ILE A 154 -26.30 0.77 2.98
C ILE A 154 -24.92 1.42 2.90
N GLY A 155 -24.60 2.13 1.81
CA GLY A 155 -23.35 2.89 1.68
C GLY A 155 -23.18 3.98 2.75
N ARG A 156 -24.24 4.73 3.06
CA ARG A 156 -24.28 5.70 4.17
C ARG A 156 -23.98 5.02 5.51
N ARG A 157 -24.63 3.89 5.80
CA ARG A 157 -24.41 3.14 7.05
C ARG A 157 -22.99 2.60 7.13
N LEU A 158 -22.49 2.02 6.04
CA LEU A 158 -21.14 1.49 5.96
C LEU A 158 -20.11 2.59 6.26
N ASN A 159 -20.28 3.79 5.72
CA ASN A 159 -19.45 4.94 6.04
C ASN A 159 -19.47 5.30 7.54
N SER A 160 -20.65 5.38 8.15
CA SER A 160 -20.79 5.69 9.58
C SER A 160 -20.09 4.64 10.45
N VAL A 161 -20.29 3.36 10.13
CA VAL A 161 -19.67 2.23 10.85
C VAL A 161 -18.15 2.23 10.66
N THR A 162 -17.67 2.50 9.44
CA THR A 162 -16.24 2.66 9.16
C THR A 162 -15.63 3.80 9.97
N LEU A 163 -16.28 4.96 10.04
CA LEU A 163 -15.79 6.09 10.84
C LEU A 163 -15.76 5.76 12.33
N LEU A 164 -16.78 5.06 12.85
CA LEU A 164 -16.80 4.60 14.23
C LEU A 164 -15.67 3.59 14.51
N PHE A 165 -15.43 2.65 13.59
CA PHE A 165 -14.33 1.70 13.69
C PHE A 165 -12.97 2.41 13.70
N LEU A 166 -12.78 3.42 12.85
CA LEU A 166 -11.57 4.24 12.84
C LEU A 166 -11.40 5.00 14.17
N LEU A 167 -12.46 5.64 14.66
CA LEU A 167 -12.42 6.34 15.94
C LEU A 167 -12.08 5.39 17.10
N PHE A 168 -12.70 4.21 17.13
CA PHE A 168 -12.44 3.20 18.14
C PHE A 168 -10.98 2.72 18.08
N THR A 169 -10.48 2.36 16.91
CA THR A 169 -9.11 1.84 16.77
C THR A 169 -8.04 2.90 17.05
N PHE A 170 -8.23 4.14 16.57
CA PHE A 170 -7.34 5.26 16.87
C PHE A 170 -7.40 5.67 18.35
N GLY A 171 -8.59 5.79 18.91
CA GLY A 171 -8.79 6.11 20.33
C GLY A 171 -8.21 5.03 21.24
N PHE A 172 -8.49 3.76 20.96
CA PHE A 172 -7.97 2.63 21.73
C PHE A 172 -6.44 2.56 21.67
N PHE A 173 -5.83 2.80 20.50
CA PHE A 173 -4.38 2.89 20.37
C PHE A 173 -3.79 4.07 21.16
N ALA A 174 -4.40 5.25 21.06
CA ALA A 174 -3.96 6.42 21.82
C ALA A 174 -4.03 6.18 23.33
N VAL A 175 -5.18 5.69 23.82
CA VAL A 175 -5.40 5.41 25.25
C VAL A 175 -4.43 4.35 25.77
N THR A 176 -4.25 3.23 25.05
CA THR A 176 -3.32 2.18 25.47
C THR A 176 -1.86 2.65 25.48
N ARG A 177 -1.48 3.58 24.61
CA ARG A 177 -0.14 4.19 24.60
C ARG A 177 0.06 5.24 25.69
N ILE A 178 -0.94 6.08 25.96
CA ILE A 178 -0.87 7.13 26.99
C ILE A 178 -0.91 6.51 28.39
N LEU A 179 -1.84 5.57 28.62
CA LEU A 179 -2.04 4.93 29.93
C LEU A 179 -1.18 3.67 30.15
N GLN A 180 -0.36 3.29 29.16
CA GLN A 180 0.53 2.12 29.19
C GLN A 180 -0.21 0.81 29.60
N LEU A 181 -1.44 0.64 29.14
CA LEU A 181 -2.30 -0.48 29.56
C LEU A 181 -1.79 -1.83 29.02
N PRO A 182 -2.00 -2.93 29.77
CA PRO A 182 -1.80 -4.27 29.25
C PRO A 182 -2.73 -4.47 28.03
N GLY A 183 -2.15 -4.91 26.90
CA GLY A 183 -2.88 -5.05 25.63
C GLY A 183 -2.44 -4.09 24.51
N GLY A 184 -1.41 -3.27 24.72
CA GLY A 184 -0.84 -2.40 23.68
C GLY A 184 -0.46 -3.11 22.36
N GLY A 185 -0.15 -4.41 22.40
CA GLY A 185 0.08 -5.23 21.20
C GLY A 185 -1.18 -5.48 20.35
N ILE A 186 -2.33 -5.72 20.99
CA ILE A 186 -3.62 -5.88 20.30
C ILE A 186 -4.07 -4.54 19.72
N ALA A 187 -3.97 -3.47 20.52
CA ALA A 187 -4.30 -2.12 20.08
C ALA A 187 -3.42 -1.68 18.90
N GLY A 188 -2.12 -1.98 18.95
CA GLY A 188 -1.20 -1.74 17.85
C GLY A 188 -1.61 -2.48 16.58
N THR A 189 -1.91 -3.78 16.69
CA THR A 189 -2.38 -4.59 15.56
C THR A 189 -3.65 -4.00 14.95
N LEU A 190 -4.70 -3.77 15.75
CA LEU A 190 -5.96 -3.17 15.29
C LEU A 190 -5.76 -1.83 14.58
N PHE A 191 -4.91 -0.98 15.14
CA PHE A 191 -4.52 0.30 14.56
C PHE A 191 -3.86 0.13 13.19
N PHE A 192 -2.94 -0.83 13.01
CA PHE A 192 -2.36 -1.10 11.70
C PHE A 192 -3.39 -1.54 10.65
N TYR A 193 -4.34 -2.41 11.03
CA TYR A 193 -5.43 -2.82 10.13
C TYR A 193 -6.33 -1.64 9.73
N SER A 194 -6.53 -0.68 10.64
CA SER A 194 -7.40 0.47 10.40
C SER A 194 -6.87 1.43 9.33
N PHE A 195 -5.57 1.44 9.03
CA PHE A 195 -4.96 2.43 8.13
C PHE A 195 -5.50 2.42 6.71
N TYR A 196 -6.00 1.29 6.24
CA TYR A 196 -6.50 1.17 4.87
C TYR A 196 -8.01 1.15 4.78
N VAL A 197 -8.72 0.99 5.91
CA VAL A 197 -10.18 1.08 5.99
C VAL A 197 -10.76 2.40 5.45
N PRO A 198 -10.07 3.56 5.48
CA PRO A 198 -10.53 4.76 4.80
C PRO A 198 -10.77 4.60 3.29
N LEU A 199 -10.26 3.54 2.64
CA LEU A 199 -10.62 3.17 1.27
C LEU A 199 -12.14 3.07 1.11
N VAL A 200 -12.82 2.45 2.08
CA VAL A 200 -14.29 2.28 2.09
C VAL A 200 -14.97 3.66 2.04
N ALA A 201 -14.53 4.58 2.91
CA ALA A 201 -15.03 5.95 2.94
C ALA A 201 -14.75 6.70 1.63
N GLY A 202 -13.58 6.48 1.02
CA GLY A 202 -13.22 7.05 -0.28
C GLY A 202 -14.13 6.59 -1.41
N ILE A 203 -14.40 5.29 -1.50
CA ILE A 203 -15.27 4.69 -2.52
C ILE A 203 -16.70 5.21 -2.39
N GLN A 204 -17.17 5.38 -1.15
CA GLN A 204 -18.52 5.80 -0.83
C GLN A 204 -18.64 7.30 -0.51
N ALA A 205 -17.63 8.11 -0.84
CA ALA A 205 -17.55 9.52 -0.45
C ALA A 205 -18.72 10.36 -0.97
N THR A 206 -19.31 9.99 -2.12
CA THR A 206 -20.47 10.68 -2.69
C THR A 206 -21.73 10.53 -1.83
N TYR A 207 -21.84 9.43 -1.07
CA TYR A 207 -22.99 9.18 -0.20
C TYR A 207 -22.76 9.64 1.24
N MET A 208 -21.54 10.04 1.62
CA MET A 208 -21.28 10.52 2.98
C MET A 208 -22.09 11.78 3.28
N ARG A 209 -22.68 11.84 4.49
CA ARG A 209 -23.35 13.04 5.00
C ARG A 209 -22.32 14.15 5.18
N HIS A 210 -22.76 15.41 5.12
CA HIS A 210 -21.85 16.54 5.30
C HIS A 210 -21.10 16.50 6.64
N ARG A 211 -21.80 16.10 7.72
CA ARG A 211 -21.22 15.90 9.06
C ARG A 211 -20.11 14.85 9.05
N ASP A 212 -20.34 13.70 8.41
CA ASP A 212 -19.36 12.60 8.31
C ASP A 212 -18.12 13.02 7.50
N LYS A 213 -18.32 13.82 6.43
CA LYS A 213 -17.22 14.39 5.63
C LYS A 213 -16.37 15.35 6.45
N LEU A 214 -17.01 16.28 7.16
CA LEU A 214 -16.32 17.23 8.02
C LEU A 214 -15.54 16.49 9.12
N PHE A 215 -16.17 15.50 9.75
CA PHE A 215 -15.52 14.65 10.74
C PHE A 215 -14.30 13.92 10.18
N LEU A 216 -14.39 13.33 8.98
CA LEU A 216 -13.26 12.66 8.34
C LEU A 216 -12.11 13.64 8.04
N ILE A 217 -12.42 14.86 7.56
CA ILE A 217 -11.43 15.91 7.31
C ILE A 217 -10.71 16.30 8.61
N VAL A 218 -11.47 16.53 9.69
CA VAL A 218 -10.91 16.85 11.01
C VAL A 218 -10.05 15.69 11.52
N LEU A 219 -10.54 14.45 11.42
CA LEU A 219 -9.79 13.26 11.83
C LEU A 219 -8.46 13.15 11.08
N PHE A 220 -8.47 13.28 9.76
CA PHE A 220 -7.23 13.27 8.96
C PHE A 220 -6.31 14.45 9.29
N GLY A 221 -6.85 15.65 9.49
CA GLY A 221 -6.07 16.82 9.91
C GLY A 221 -5.35 16.58 11.25
N LEU A 222 -6.05 16.03 12.24
CA LEU A 222 -5.47 15.67 13.53
C LEU A 222 -4.43 14.55 13.40
N MET A 223 -4.71 13.51 12.60
CA MET A 223 -3.74 12.45 12.33
C MET A 223 -2.47 13.01 11.69
N VAL A 224 -2.60 13.85 10.66
CA VAL A 224 -1.46 14.52 10.02
C VAL A 224 -0.69 15.32 11.05
N PHE A 225 -1.35 16.16 11.83
CA PHE A 225 -0.71 16.99 12.84
C PHE A 225 0.06 16.15 13.87
N PHE A 226 -0.61 15.23 14.58
CA PHE A 226 0.01 14.46 15.65
C PHE A 226 1.06 13.46 15.15
N PHE A 227 0.83 12.77 14.03
CA PHE A 227 1.84 11.84 13.50
C PHE A 227 3.01 12.56 12.83
N THR A 228 2.83 13.78 12.33
CA THR A 228 3.96 14.61 11.87
C THR A 228 4.81 15.05 13.05
N LEU A 229 4.18 15.53 14.14
CA LEU A 229 4.88 15.87 15.38
C LEU A 229 5.63 14.67 15.97
N ALA A 230 5.05 13.47 15.91
CA ALA A 230 5.67 12.24 16.37
C ALA A 230 6.74 11.67 15.41
N ASN A 231 7.01 12.34 14.29
CA ASN A 231 7.87 11.86 13.21
C ASN A 231 7.48 10.46 12.66
N ARG A 232 6.18 10.15 12.63
CA ARG A 232 5.58 8.92 12.11
C ARG A 232 4.81 9.18 10.80
N ARG A 233 5.47 9.75 9.80
CA ARG A 233 4.85 10.22 8.54
C ARG A 233 4.06 9.15 7.78
N ARG A 234 4.49 7.88 7.83
CA ARG A 234 3.73 6.76 7.25
C ARG A 234 2.30 6.73 7.82
N TYR A 235 2.13 6.92 9.13
CA TYR A 235 0.83 6.86 9.79
C TYR A 235 -0.05 8.09 9.52
N ALA A 236 0.55 9.24 9.18
CA ALA A 236 -0.17 10.41 8.68
C ALA A 236 -0.68 10.19 7.24
N ILE A 237 0.19 9.71 6.34
CA ILE A 237 -0.06 9.68 4.90
C ILE A 237 -0.91 8.48 4.48
N THR A 238 -0.68 7.30 5.06
CA THR A 238 -1.32 6.05 4.61
C THR A 238 -2.87 6.10 4.64
N PRO A 239 -3.53 6.61 5.70
CA PRO A 239 -4.99 6.75 5.73
C PRO A 239 -5.53 7.64 4.62
N ILE A 240 -4.87 8.77 4.39
CA ILE A 240 -5.24 9.74 3.34
C ILE A 240 -5.06 9.10 1.96
N PHE A 241 -3.90 8.47 1.73
CA PHE A 241 -3.62 7.75 0.50
C PHE A 241 -4.68 6.67 0.22
N SER A 242 -5.05 5.89 1.23
CA SER A 242 -6.09 4.84 1.08
C SER A 242 -7.46 5.42 0.73
N PHE A 243 -7.87 6.50 1.41
CA PHE A 243 -9.10 7.23 1.07
C PHE A 243 -9.06 7.73 -0.38
N LEU A 244 -7.95 8.35 -0.79
CA LEU A 244 -7.78 8.89 -2.13
C LEU A 244 -7.80 7.82 -3.21
N LEU A 245 -7.22 6.64 -2.97
CA LEU A 245 -7.33 5.51 -3.89
C LEU A 245 -8.79 5.15 -4.16
N GLY A 246 -9.59 5.02 -3.09
CA GLY A 246 -11.01 4.73 -3.20
C GLY A 246 -11.78 5.84 -3.92
N TYR A 247 -11.48 7.08 -3.54
CA TYR A 247 -12.08 8.27 -4.14
C TYR A 247 -11.78 8.39 -5.63
N PHE A 248 -10.53 8.23 -6.04
CA PHE A 248 -10.11 8.43 -7.42
C PHE A 248 -10.55 7.31 -8.34
N PHE A 249 -10.34 6.05 -7.96
CA PHE A 249 -10.50 4.92 -8.87
C PHE A 249 -11.92 4.35 -8.87
N LEU A 250 -12.62 4.35 -7.74
CA LEU A 250 -13.90 3.64 -7.61
C LEU A 250 -15.08 4.52 -7.18
N SER A 251 -14.89 5.74 -6.67
CA SER A 251 -16.04 6.59 -6.33
C SER A 251 -16.78 7.15 -7.55
N ARG A 252 -18.07 7.48 -7.35
CA ARG A 252 -18.93 8.18 -8.33
C ARG A 252 -18.63 9.68 -8.45
N ALA A 253 -17.56 10.19 -7.83
CA ALA A 253 -17.24 11.62 -7.90
C ALA A 253 -16.95 12.06 -9.35
N ARG A 254 -17.35 13.28 -9.69
CA ARG A 254 -17.12 13.87 -11.02
C ARG A 254 -15.61 13.98 -11.30
N SER A 255 -15.19 13.74 -12.55
CA SER A 255 -13.79 13.82 -12.97
C SER A 255 -13.13 15.17 -12.65
N ARG A 256 -13.87 16.29 -12.77
CA ARG A 256 -13.36 17.63 -12.41
C ARG A 256 -12.94 17.71 -10.94
N THR A 257 -13.74 17.15 -10.04
CA THR A 257 -13.42 17.13 -8.60
C THR A 257 -12.23 16.23 -8.32
N LYS A 258 -12.14 15.07 -8.99
CA LYS A 258 -10.96 14.18 -8.88
C LYS A 258 -9.68 14.91 -9.33
N LEU A 259 -9.72 15.60 -10.46
CA LEU A 259 -8.60 16.40 -10.97
C LEU A 259 -8.19 17.50 -9.98
N LEU A 260 -9.15 18.23 -9.41
CA LEU A 260 -8.86 19.25 -8.40
C LEU A 260 -8.12 18.67 -7.18
N PHE A 261 -8.56 17.52 -6.67
CA PHE A 261 -7.87 16.84 -5.57
C PHE A 261 -6.45 16.41 -5.96
N VAL A 262 -6.23 15.95 -7.19
CA VAL A 262 -4.87 15.64 -7.68
C VAL A 262 -4.01 16.89 -7.67
N LEU A 263 -4.50 18.04 -8.16
CA LEU A 263 -3.76 19.30 -8.12
C LEU A 263 -3.45 19.75 -6.69
N ILE A 264 -4.42 19.65 -5.78
CA ILE A 264 -4.22 19.94 -4.35
C ILE A 264 -3.14 19.04 -3.76
N LEU A 265 -3.08 17.76 -4.13
CA LEU A 265 -2.06 16.84 -3.64
C LEU A 265 -0.68 17.14 -4.23
N LEU A 266 -0.60 17.46 -5.53
CA LEU A 266 0.65 17.82 -6.18
C LEU A 266 1.29 19.07 -5.59
N LEU A 267 0.48 20.04 -5.13
CA LEU A 267 0.96 21.25 -4.47
C LEU A 267 1.12 21.07 -2.95
N GLY A 268 0.18 20.38 -2.33
CA GLY A 268 0.09 20.21 -0.88
C GLY A 268 1.10 19.20 -0.34
N PHE A 269 1.41 18.13 -1.07
CA PHE A 269 2.35 17.11 -0.62
C PHE A 269 3.80 17.64 -0.51
N PRO A 270 4.38 18.33 -1.52
CA PRO A 270 5.68 18.97 -1.38
C PRO A 270 5.70 20.00 -0.24
N THR A 271 4.66 20.83 -0.15
CA THR A 271 4.51 21.82 0.94
C THR A 271 4.52 21.14 2.31
N TYR A 272 3.75 20.06 2.47
CA TYR A 272 3.74 19.24 3.68
C TYR A 272 5.10 18.61 3.99
N MET A 273 5.81 18.11 2.98
CA MET A 273 7.15 17.53 3.16
C MET A 273 8.15 18.60 3.63
N ILE A 274 8.08 19.81 3.06
CA ILE A 274 8.90 20.96 3.48
C ILE A 274 8.56 21.35 4.91
N ILE A 275 7.27 21.55 5.24
CA ILE A 275 6.83 21.91 6.61
C ILE A 275 7.23 20.83 7.60
N GLY A 276 6.99 19.55 7.31
CA GLY A 276 7.30 18.44 8.21
C GLY A 276 8.81 18.26 8.45
N ASN A 277 9.64 18.56 7.45
CA ASN A 277 11.10 18.62 7.62
C ASN A 277 11.53 19.86 8.42
N THR A 278 10.92 21.01 8.13
CA THR A 278 11.20 22.29 8.80
C THR A 278 10.83 22.22 10.29
N VAL A 279 9.66 21.66 10.63
CA VAL A 279 9.25 21.40 12.02
C VAL A 279 10.20 20.44 12.70
N ARG A 280 10.63 19.35 12.03
CA ARG A 280 11.65 18.44 12.57
C ARG A 280 13.00 19.12 12.77
N TYR A 281 13.36 20.05 11.89
CA TYR A 281 14.58 20.84 11.98
C TYR A 281 14.53 21.80 13.18
N PHE A 282 13.38 22.44 13.44
CA PHE A 282 13.21 23.35 14.56
C PHE A 282 12.95 22.67 15.92
N VAL A 283 12.24 21.55 15.95
CA VAL A 283 11.81 20.86 17.19
C VAL A 283 12.76 19.71 17.57
N GLY A 284 13.71 19.35 16.70
CA GLY A 284 14.56 18.17 16.86
C GLY A 284 13.83 16.86 16.55
N LYS A 285 14.47 15.71 16.81
CA LYS A 285 13.83 14.38 16.73
C LYS A 285 12.77 14.25 17.85
N ALA A 286 11.64 14.93 17.72
CA ALA A 286 10.52 14.76 18.64
C ALA A 286 9.90 13.37 18.45
N GLY A 287 10.37 12.41 19.24
CA GLY A 287 9.61 11.21 19.58
C GLY A 287 8.87 11.47 20.90
N TYR A 288 7.70 10.86 21.07
CA TYR A 288 6.97 10.86 22.35
C TYR A 288 7.78 10.29 23.52
N GLU A 289 8.89 9.60 23.25
CA GLU A 289 9.70 8.90 24.26
C GLU A 289 10.79 9.77 24.91
N ASP A 290 11.13 10.98 24.43
CA ASP A 290 12.33 11.68 24.96
C ASP A 290 12.31 13.22 24.83
N PHE A 291 11.25 13.87 25.29
CA PHE A 291 11.15 15.34 25.28
C PHE A 291 12.23 16.01 26.18
N GLY A 292 12.67 15.35 27.25
CA GLY A 292 13.66 15.87 28.22
C GLY A 292 15.12 15.85 27.73
N ARG A 293 15.53 14.85 26.94
CA ARG A 293 16.92 14.76 26.40
C ARG A 293 17.16 15.68 25.20
N SER A 294 16.10 16.08 24.50
CA SER A 294 16.15 16.88 23.27
C SER A 294 16.67 18.31 23.47
N MET A 295 16.59 18.85 24.69
CA MET A 295 17.07 20.19 25.02
C MET A 295 18.60 20.32 25.05
N HIS A 296 19.32 19.21 25.29
CA HIS A 296 20.78 19.17 25.21
C HIS A 296 21.30 19.07 23.76
N ALA A 297 20.54 18.43 22.86
CA ALA A 297 20.89 18.30 21.45
C ALA A 297 20.79 19.63 20.67
N LEU A 298 19.98 20.58 21.16
CA LEU A 298 19.84 21.92 20.60
C LEU A 298 21.13 22.76 20.64
N LYS A 299 22.15 22.38 21.44
CA LYS A 299 23.42 23.11 21.51
C LYS A 299 24.43 22.75 20.40
N GLY A 300 24.24 21.63 19.67
CA GLY A 300 25.15 21.18 18.59
C GLY A 300 24.74 21.58 17.15
N TRP A 301 23.68 22.36 17.01
CA TRP A 301 22.93 22.58 15.76
C TRP A 301 23.67 23.31 14.62
N ARG A 302 24.70 24.11 14.90
CA ARG A 302 25.42 24.89 13.87
C ARG A 302 26.33 24.07 12.94
N TYR A 303 26.75 22.87 13.36
CA TYR A 303 27.69 22.04 12.58
C TYR A 303 26.98 21.11 11.59
N ALA A 304 25.81 20.57 11.93
CA ALA A 304 25.07 19.65 11.05
C ALA A 304 24.35 20.36 9.88
N ALA A 305 24.13 21.67 9.97
CA ALA A 305 23.46 22.47 8.94
C ALA A 305 24.31 22.68 7.66
N LYS A 306 25.60 22.32 7.69
CA LYS A 306 26.54 22.59 6.59
C LYS A 306 26.81 21.41 5.64
N GLU A 307 26.38 20.18 5.93
CA GLU A 307 26.94 19.00 5.26
C GLU A 307 25.98 18.05 4.50
N ALA A 308 24.66 18.30 4.41
CA ALA A 308 23.80 17.43 3.59
C ALA A 308 22.65 18.14 2.89
N GLU A 309 22.59 18.02 1.56
CA GLU A 309 21.44 18.38 0.76
C GLU A 309 20.24 17.51 1.17
N TRP A 310 19.24 18.16 1.75
CA TRP A 310 18.09 17.55 2.42
C TRP A 310 17.20 16.69 1.50
N ALA A 311 17.18 16.98 0.20
CA ALA A 311 16.42 16.23 -0.80
C ALA A 311 17.03 14.84 -0.99
N ASP A 312 18.35 14.78 -1.15
CA ASP A 312 19.10 13.55 -1.31
C ASP A 312 18.87 12.60 -0.14
N ALA A 313 18.88 13.06 1.10
CA ALA A 313 18.64 12.20 2.28
C ALA A 313 17.21 11.60 2.33
N VAL A 314 16.20 12.28 1.79
CA VAL A 314 14.80 11.80 1.74
C VAL A 314 14.61 10.81 0.60
N PHE A 315 15.10 11.13 -0.59
CA PHE A 315 15.03 10.25 -1.75
C PHE A 315 15.91 9.01 -1.56
N THR A 316 17.06 9.15 -0.90
CA THR A 316 17.95 8.06 -0.46
C THR A 316 17.14 7.05 0.36
N ARG A 317 16.35 7.50 1.34
CA ARG A 317 15.53 6.58 2.16
C ARG A 317 14.39 5.90 1.40
N LEU A 318 13.80 6.58 0.41
CA LEU A 318 12.77 6.01 -0.45
C LEU A 318 13.34 5.01 -1.46
N PHE A 319 14.60 5.21 -1.85
CA PHE A 319 15.31 4.43 -2.87
C PHE A 319 16.14 3.27 -2.31
N PHE A 320 16.76 3.44 -1.14
CA PHE A 320 17.57 2.41 -0.49
C PHE A 320 16.74 1.45 0.32
N SER A 321 15.57 1.04 -0.19
CA SER A 321 14.81 -0.05 0.39
C SER A 321 15.50 -1.42 0.18
N GLY A 322 16.75 -1.63 0.65
CA GLY A 322 17.39 -2.89 1.07
C GLY A 322 17.57 -4.00 0.04
N GLY A 323 16.52 -4.41 -0.66
CA GLY A 323 16.55 -5.41 -1.72
C GLY A 323 17.17 -4.94 -3.04
N HIS A 324 17.28 -3.63 -3.29
CA HIS A 324 17.92 -3.13 -4.53
C HIS A 324 19.41 -3.38 -4.52
N ALA A 325 20.07 -3.04 -3.40
CA ALA A 325 21.49 -3.24 -3.21
C ALA A 325 21.88 -4.69 -3.51
N ILE A 326 21.09 -5.64 -3.02
CA ILE A 326 21.29 -7.07 -3.26
C ILE A 326 21.29 -7.43 -4.76
N ILE A 327 20.38 -6.86 -5.55
CA ILE A 327 20.29 -7.16 -6.98
C ILE A 327 21.39 -6.42 -7.75
N THR A 328 21.74 -5.21 -7.33
CA THR A 328 22.77 -4.38 -7.98
C THR A 328 24.17 -4.93 -7.78
N GLU A 329 24.46 -5.55 -6.63
CA GLU A 329 25.76 -6.17 -6.33
C GLU A 329 25.92 -7.53 -7.05
N THR A 330 27.15 -7.90 -7.41
CA THR A 330 27.45 -9.21 -8.03
C THR A 330 27.36 -10.35 -7.01
N PRO A 331 27.05 -11.59 -7.46
CA PRO A 331 27.11 -12.78 -6.60
C PRO A 331 28.49 -13.02 -5.95
N GLU A 332 29.53 -12.41 -6.51
CA GLU A 332 30.89 -12.42 -5.97
C GLU A 332 31.01 -11.62 -4.66
N ARG A 333 30.21 -10.54 -4.52
CA ARG A 333 30.14 -9.71 -3.31
C ARG A 333 29.07 -10.21 -2.33
N ILE A 334 27.96 -10.73 -2.85
CA ILE A 334 26.87 -11.31 -2.06
C ILE A 334 26.53 -12.70 -2.62
N PRO A 335 27.15 -13.78 -2.09
CA PRO A 335 26.88 -15.12 -2.57
C PRO A 335 25.43 -15.53 -2.32
N TYR A 336 24.90 -16.42 -3.17
CA TYR A 336 23.57 -16.99 -2.99
C TYR A 336 23.47 -17.72 -1.65
N VAL A 337 22.30 -17.63 -1.04
CA VAL A 337 22.02 -18.31 0.23
C VAL A 337 21.74 -19.79 -0.06
N GLY A 338 22.32 -20.68 0.75
CA GLY A 338 22.03 -22.11 0.67
C GLY A 338 20.52 -22.38 0.80
N PHE A 339 19.90 -22.91 -0.25
CA PHE A 339 18.46 -23.18 -0.28
C PHE A 339 18.17 -24.66 0.01
N SER A 340 17.37 -24.92 1.04
CA SER A 340 16.79 -26.25 1.32
C SER A 340 15.28 -26.19 1.08
N PRO A 341 14.75 -26.84 0.03
CA PRO A 341 13.30 -26.85 -0.24
C PRO A 341 12.49 -27.38 0.94
N ALA A 342 12.95 -28.47 1.55
CA ALA A 342 12.29 -29.09 2.71
C ALA A 342 12.28 -28.18 3.94
N GLY A 343 13.42 -27.51 4.22
CA GLY A 343 13.50 -26.51 5.28
C GLY A 343 12.57 -25.33 5.02
N TYR A 344 12.57 -24.81 3.80
CA TYR A 344 11.74 -23.67 3.42
C TYR A 344 10.23 -23.99 3.52
N LEU A 345 9.80 -25.17 3.08
CA LEU A 345 8.41 -25.62 3.22
C LEU A 345 8.02 -25.80 4.68
N LYS A 346 8.91 -26.38 5.50
CA LYS A 346 8.68 -26.51 6.95
C LYS A 346 8.51 -25.15 7.60
N GLU A 347 9.42 -24.20 7.34
CA GLU A 347 9.34 -22.85 7.90
C GLU A 347 8.07 -22.11 7.43
N THR A 348 7.71 -22.27 6.15
CA THR A 348 6.44 -21.76 5.59
C THR A 348 5.23 -22.33 6.34
N ALA A 349 5.20 -23.65 6.57
CA ALA A 349 4.10 -24.31 7.27
C ALA A 349 3.97 -23.83 8.73
N ILE A 350 5.09 -23.71 9.44
CA ILE A 350 5.07 -23.25 10.84
C ILE A 350 4.66 -21.77 10.93
N ALA A 351 4.91 -20.95 9.89
CA ALA A 351 4.48 -19.55 9.84
C ALA A 351 2.94 -19.38 9.91
N PHE A 352 2.16 -20.43 9.60
CA PHE A 352 0.71 -20.44 9.73
C PHE A 352 0.20 -20.79 11.15
N ILE A 353 1.08 -21.07 12.11
CA ILE A 353 0.65 -21.40 13.49
C ILE A 353 0.44 -20.11 14.31
N PRO A 354 -0.78 -19.86 14.85
CA PRO A 354 -1.11 -18.60 15.51
C PRO A 354 -0.26 -18.30 16.75
N GLY A 355 0.20 -19.31 17.51
CA GLY A 355 1.04 -19.11 18.70
C GLY A 355 2.46 -18.58 18.38
N LYS A 356 2.93 -18.74 17.13
CA LYS A 356 4.22 -18.22 16.69
C LYS A 356 4.14 -16.83 16.03
N LEU A 357 2.96 -16.19 16.07
CA LEU A 357 2.73 -14.82 15.60
C LEU A 357 3.58 -13.77 16.33
N PHE A 358 4.11 -14.09 17.53
CA PHE A 358 4.67 -13.07 18.44
C PHE A 358 6.08 -13.36 18.99
N SER A 359 6.73 -14.48 18.66
CA SER A 359 8.02 -14.81 19.31
C SER A 359 8.96 -15.67 18.48
N ARG A 360 10.25 -15.26 18.48
CA ARG A 360 11.48 -15.93 17.99
C ARG A 360 11.54 -16.37 16.53
N MET A 361 10.49 -16.94 15.97
CA MET A 361 10.54 -17.51 14.63
C MET A 361 10.52 -16.43 13.53
N GLU A 362 9.86 -15.29 13.77
CA GLU A 362 10.02 -14.10 12.93
C GLU A 362 11.48 -13.62 12.93
N PHE A 363 12.18 -13.71 14.07
CA PHE A 363 13.58 -13.35 14.14
C PHE A 363 14.47 -14.36 13.39
N GLU A 364 14.23 -15.66 13.50
CA GLU A 364 15.02 -16.71 12.82
C GLU A 364 14.79 -16.74 11.31
N VAL A 365 13.54 -16.69 10.85
CA VAL A 365 13.20 -16.63 9.41
C VAL A 365 13.72 -15.33 8.82
N ASN A 366 13.50 -14.19 9.51
CA ASN A 366 14.06 -12.93 9.03
C ASN A 366 15.60 -13.00 9.04
N ALA A 367 16.26 -13.47 10.09
CA ALA A 367 17.73 -13.52 10.12
C ALA A 367 18.35 -14.38 9.00
N LYS A 368 17.65 -15.43 8.55
CA LYS A 368 18.14 -16.38 7.55
C LYS A 368 17.79 -15.99 6.11
N TYR A 369 16.62 -15.37 5.90
CA TYR A 369 16.05 -15.17 4.57
C TYR A 369 15.73 -13.71 4.24
N ALA A 370 15.73 -12.81 5.22
CA ALA A 370 15.30 -11.42 5.04
C ALA A 370 16.05 -10.39 5.91
N GLY A 371 15.66 -9.13 5.77
CA GLY A 371 16.02 -8.07 6.70
C GLY A 371 17.50 -7.64 6.79
N ASN A 372 17.76 -6.78 7.77
CA ASN A 372 19.05 -6.14 8.00
C ASN A 372 20.16 -7.13 8.38
N PHE A 373 19.83 -8.32 8.87
CA PHE A 373 20.84 -9.28 9.34
C PHE A 373 21.67 -9.80 8.17
N VAL A 374 21.01 -10.19 7.07
CA VAL A 374 21.66 -10.56 5.82
C VAL A 374 22.49 -9.38 5.29
N LEU A 375 21.89 -8.18 5.20
CA LEU A 375 22.60 -6.99 4.71
C LEU A 375 23.82 -6.60 5.58
N ASN A 376 23.69 -6.69 6.91
CA ASN A 376 24.77 -6.40 7.84
C ASN A 376 25.88 -7.45 7.79
N ASN A 377 25.53 -8.74 7.62
CA ASN A 377 26.51 -9.82 7.53
C ASN A 377 27.42 -9.70 6.31
N TYR A 378 26.95 -9.09 5.22
CA TYR A 378 27.73 -8.86 4.01
C TYR A 378 28.42 -7.48 3.97
N GLY A 379 28.50 -6.75 5.09
CA GLY A 379 29.20 -5.47 5.14
C GLY A 379 28.53 -4.34 4.33
N ILE A 380 27.28 -4.54 3.89
CA ILE A 380 26.43 -3.55 3.21
C ILE A 380 26.00 -2.44 4.20
N SER A 381 26.41 -2.55 5.47
CA SER A 381 26.33 -1.50 6.49
C SER A 381 27.03 -0.19 6.10
N LYS A 382 27.92 -0.20 5.09
CA LYS A 382 28.47 1.04 4.49
C LYS A 382 27.43 1.89 3.77
N PHE A 383 26.29 1.34 3.38
CA PHE A 383 25.18 2.09 2.78
C PHE A 383 24.25 2.68 3.85
N TYR A 384 24.77 3.45 4.80
CA TYR A 384 24.04 4.27 5.78
C TYR A 384 22.67 3.73 6.29
N ILE A 385 22.56 2.42 6.53
CA ILE A 385 21.43 1.84 7.27
C ILE A 385 21.75 2.03 8.75
N THR A 386 21.54 3.25 9.26
CA THR A 386 21.61 3.48 10.71
C THR A 386 20.66 2.51 11.42
N ARG A 387 21.02 2.01 12.61
CA ARG A 387 20.19 1.07 13.42
C ARG A 387 18.73 1.52 13.60
N GLU A 388 18.45 2.82 13.45
CA GLU A 388 17.12 3.44 13.55
C GLU A 388 16.30 3.41 12.25
N HIS A 389 16.90 3.10 11.10
CA HIS A 389 16.28 3.17 9.77
C HIS A 389 16.39 1.81 9.09
N GLN A 390 15.65 0.85 9.64
CA GLN A 390 15.62 -0.53 9.19
C GLN A 390 15.03 -0.63 7.80
N VAL A 391 15.69 -1.40 6.93
CA VAL A 391 15.22 -1.61 5.58
C VAL A 391 15.17 -3.10 5.26
N GLY A 392 13.99 -3.57 4.87
CA GLY A 392 13.76 -4.96 4.50
C GLY A 392 14.35 -5.35 3.14
N VAL A 393 14.59 -6.64 2.96
CA VAL A 393 14.86 -7.24 1.65
C VAL A 393 13.55 -7.32 0.88
N THR A 394 13.52 -6.80 -0.35
CA THR A 394 12.35 -6.88 -1.23
C THR A 394 12.06 -8.31 -1.64
N SER A 395 10.83 -8.63 -2.04
CA SER A 395 10.50 -9.97 -2.53
C SER A 395 11.34 -10.39 -3.74
N LEU A 396 11.62 -9.45 -4.66
CA LEU A 396 12.51 -9.70 -5.80
C LEU A 396 13.97 -9.90 -5.36
N GLY A 397 14.47 -9.10 -4.42
CA GLY A 397 15.80 -9.28 -3.86
C GLY A 397 15.94 -10.62 -3.14
N HIS A 398 14.88 -11.06 -2.46
CA HIS A 398 14.83 -12.38 -1.82
C HIS A 398 14.89 -13.51 -2.86
N PHE A 399 14.09 -13.46 -3.93
CA PHE A 399 14.17 -14.47 -5.00
C PHE A 399 15.53 -14.48 -5.69
N TRP A 400 16.13 -13.29 -5.89
CA TRP A 400 17.47 -13.16 -6.44
C TRP A 400 18.53 -13.83 -5.53
N LEU A 401 18.46 -13.63 -4.21
CA LEU A 401 19.39 -14.24 -3.25
C LEU A 401 19.32 -15.78 -3.21
N LEU A 402 18.17 -16.37 -3.51
CA LEU A 402 18.00 -17.83 -3.48
C LEU A 402 18.69 -18.54 -4.66
N GLY A 403 18.94 -17.83 -5.77
CA GLY A 403 19.63 -18.42 -6.92
C GLY A 403 19.42 -17.70 -8.25
N GLY A 404 19.24 -16.37 -8.23
CA GLY A 404 19.16 -15.54 -9.43
C GLY A 404 17.92 -15.77 -10.29
N TRP A 405 18.09 -15.85 -11.61
CA TRP A 405 17.00 -15.85 -12.59
C TRP A 405 15.96 -16.96 -12.42
N PRO A 406 16.31 -18.25 -12.20
CA PRO A 406 15.31 -19.31 -12.05
C PRO A 406 14.35 -19.05 -10.88
N PHE A 407 14.88 -18.62 -9.74
CA PHE A 407 14.08 -18.29 -8.56
C PHE A 407 13.28 -16.99 -8.73
N LEU A 408 13.84 -16.00 -9.43
CA LEU A 408 13.10 -14.79 -9.80
C LEU A 408 11.87 -15.15 -10.64
N ILE A 409 12.01 -15.96 -11.68
CA ILE A 409 10.90 -16.36 -12.57
C ILE A 409 9.84 -17.12 -11.76
N ALA A 410 10.25 -18.15 -11.01
CA ALA A 410 9.34 -18.95 -10.20
C ALA A 410 8.62 -18.10 -9.14
N GLY A 411 9.36 -17.25 -8.42
CA GLY A 411 8.82 -16.35 -7.40
C GLY A 411 7.85 -15.32 -7.97
N SER A 412 8.14 -14.77 -9.15
CA SER A 412 7.25 -13.83 -9.86
C SER A 412 5.91 -14.47 -10.20
N LEU A 413 5.93 -15.71 -10.71
CA LEU A 413 4.73 -16.47 -11.04
C LEU A 413 3.94 -16.83 -9.77
N ILE A 414 4.61 -17.31 -8.72
CA ILE A 414 3.97 -17.61 -7.43
C ILE A 414 3.28 -16.36 -6.87
N LEU A 415 3.95 -15.20 -6.90
CA LEU A 415 3.37 -13.95 -6.41
C LEU A 415 2.14 -13.51 -7.22
N ALA A 416 2.17 -13.70 -8.54
CA ALA A 416 1.02 -13.44 -9.41
C ALA A 416 -0.15 -14.40 -9.12
N LEU A 417 0.14 -15.69 -8.92
CA LEU A 417 -0.86 -16.70 -8.57
C LEU A 417 -1.48 -16.46 -7.19
N LEU A 418 -0.68 -16.07 -6.19
CA LEU A 418 -1.16 -15.70 -4.86
C LEU A 418 -2.12 -14.50 -4.91
N HIS A 419 -1.75 -13.46 -5.67
CA HIS A 419 -2.67 -12.34 -5.93
C HIS A 419 -3.94 -12.81 -6.65
N GLY A 420 -3.81 -13.66 -7.66
CA GLY A 420 -4.94 -14.25 -8.36
C GLY A 420 -5.89 -15.03 -7.47
N LEU A 421 -5.37 -15.77 -6.48
CA LEU A 421 -6.17 -16.46 -5.47
C LEU A 421 -6.97 -15.47 -4.62
N VAL A 422 -6.33 -14.41 -4.12
CA VAL A 422 -6.99 -13.34 -3.37
C VAL A 422 -8.09 -12.68 -4.21
N PHE A 423 -7.83 -12.43 -5.50
CA PHE A 423 -8.80 -11.83 -6.41
C PHE A 423 -9.99 -12.75 -6.66
N LYS A 424 -9.76 -14.06 -6.81
CA LYS A 424 -10.84 -15.03 -6.93
C LYS A 424 -11.72 -15.02 -5.68
N ILE A 425 -11.13 -15.00 -4.49
CA ILE A 425 -11.86 -14.93 -3.22
C ILE A 425 -12.68 -13.63 -3.13
N ILE A 426 -12.07 -12.47 -3.39
CA ILE A 426 -12.76 -11.17 -3.34
C ILE A 426 -13.91 -11.12 -4.35
N ASN A 427 -13.68 -11.59 -5.59
CA ASN A 427 -14.70 -11.59 -6.63
C ASN A 427 -15.87 -12.54 -6.30
N THR A 428 -15.59 -13.70 -5.71
CA THR A 428 -16.62 -14.63 -5.21
C THR A 428 -17.43 -14.02 -4.05
N ILE A 429 -16.78 -13.27 -3.16
CA ILE A 429 -17.50 -12.59 -2.06
C ILE A 429 -18.30 -11.41 -2.60
N LEU A 430 -17.77 -10.67 -3.58
CA LEU A 430 -18.40 -9.49 -4.18
C LEU A 430 -19.80 -9.80 -4.74
N THR A 431 -20.00 -10.98 -5.33
CA THR A 431 -21.30 -11.38 -5.87
C THR A 431 -22.35 -11.70 -4.81
N ARG A 432 -21.94 -11.98 -3.56
CA ARG A 432 -22.84 -12.38 -2.47
C ARG A 432 -22.99 -11.29 -1.40
N LYS A 433 -21.90 -10.60 -1.06
CA LYS A 433 -21.78 -9.62 0.03
C LYS A 433 -20.82 -8.49 -0.37
N PRO A 434 -21.24 -7.53 -1.21
CA PRO A 434 -20.36 -6.49 -1.75
C PRO A 434 -19.72 -5.60 -0.67
N GLU A 435 -20.41 -5.36 0.44
CA GLU A 435 -19.88 -4.64 1.60
C GLU A 435 -18.74 -5.38 2.30
N MET A 436 -18.80 -6.71 2.36
CA MET A 436 -17.75 -7.56 2.92
C MET A 436 -16.54 -7.58 1.98
N ALA A 437 -16.77 -7.73 0.67
CA ALA A 437 -15.71 -7.68 -0.33
C ALA A 437 -14.95 -6.34 -0.27
N LEU A 438 -15.68 -5.22 -0.19
CA LEU A 438 -15.12 -3.89 -0.05
C LEU A 438 -14.24 -3.74 1.20
N PHE A 439 -14.73 -4.19 2.35
CA PHE A 439 -13.97 -4.15 3.60
C PHE A 439 -12.73 -5.04 3.57
N LEU A 440 -12.86 -6.26 3.01
CA LEU A 440 -11.73 -7.17 2.80
C LEU A 440 -10.67 -6.54 1.90
N THR A 441 -11.06 -5.95 0.77
CA THR A 441 -10.14 -5.25 -0.12
C THR A 441 -9.39 -4.13 0.61
N ALA A 442 -10.08 -3.36 1.45
CA ALA A 442 -9.44 -2.32 2.25
C ALA A 442 -8.37 -2.90 3.19
N CYS A 443 -8.70 -3.96 3.93
CA CYS A 443 -7.74 -4.62 4.83
C CYS A 443 -6.56 -5.30 4.10
N MET A 444 -6.78 -5.80 2.89
CA MET A 444 -5.76 -6.47 2.07
C MET A 444 -4.83 -5.49 1.34
N LEU A 445 -5.19 -4.21 1.28
CA LEU A 445 -4.41 -3.17 0.61
C LEU A 445 -3.01 -2.99 1.23
N GLN A 446 -2.90 -3.20 2.55
CA GLN A 446 -1.60 -3.21 3.21
C GLN A 446 -0.71 -4.34 2.73
N SER A 447 -1.27 -5.55 2.59
CA SER A 447 -0.53 -6.70 2.06
C SER A 447 -0.01 -6.40 0.66
N ALA A 448 -0.82 -5.77 -0.19
CA ALA A 448 -0.40 -5.38 -1.53
C ALA A 448 0.82 -4.43 -1.52
N ILE A 449 0.92 -3.54 -0.53
CA ILE A 449 2.11 -2.67 -0.40
C ILE A 449 3.29 -3.46 0.18
N GLU A 450 3.07 -4.18 1.28
CA GLU A 450 4.13 -4.88 2.02
C GLU A 450 4.77 -6.02 1.22
N MET A 451 4.02 -6.65 0.31
CA MET A 451 4.54 -7.71 -0.58
C MET A 451 5.73 -7.31 -1.43
N SER A 452 5.88 -6.03 -1.73
CA SER A 452 7.06 -5.54 -2.45
C SER A 452 8.32 -5.53 -1.57
N GLY A 453 8.18 -5.50 -0.24
CA GLY A 453 9.24 -5.22 0.72
C GLY A 453 9.52 -6.32 1.75
N ILE A 454 8.98 -7.53 1.55
CA ILE A 454 9.17 -8.68 2.46
C ILE A 454 9.36 -9.98 1.64
N ASP A 455 9.90 -11.02 2.28
CA ASP A 455 10.07 -12.37 1.70
C ASP A 455 8.73 -13.12 1.53
N LEU A 456 8.75 -14.17 0.71
CA LEU A 456 7.55 -14.92 0.33
C LEU A 456 6.88 -15.64 1.52
N ILE A 457 7.62 -16.10 2.53
CA ILE A 457 7.03 -16.73 3.73
C ILE A 457 6.18 -15.69 4.47
N ASN A 458 6.74 -14.50 4.68
CA ASN A 458 6.03 -13.39 5.31
C ASN A 458 4.85 -12.89 4.46
N ILE A 459 4.97 -12.89 3.13
CA ILE A 459 3.84 -12.60 2.22
C ILE A 459 2.69 -13.56 2.47
N MET A 460 2.95 -14.87 2.41
CA MET A 460 1.92 -15.89 2.58
C MET A 460 1.26 -15.81 3.96
N ARG A 461 2.08 -15.63 5.01
CA ARG A 461 1.63 -15.46 6.39
C ARG A 461 0.72 -14.24 6.53
N PHE A 462 1.16 -13.06 6.09
CA PHE A 462 0.37 -11.83 6.23
C PHE A 462 -0.89 -11.88 5.39
N LEU A 463 -0.85 -12.42 4.17
CA LEU A 463 -2.03 -12.62 3.34
C LEU A 463 -3.11 -13.42 4.07
N PHE A 464 -2.73 -14.59 4.58
CA PHE A 464 -3.67 -15.50 5.23
C PHE A 464 -4.26 -14.90 6.49
N TRP A 465 -3.41 -14.45 7.44
CA TRP A 465 -3.88 -13.92 8.71
C TRP A 465 -4.64 -12.60 8.57
N ARG A 466 -4.26 -11.73 7.62
CA ARG A 466 -5.03 -10.52 7.34
C ARG A 466 -6.39 -10.83 6.76
N MET A 467 -6.50 -11.81 5.88
CA MET A 467 -7.79 -12.22 5.36
C MET A 467 -8.67 -12.80 6.47
N VAL A 468 -8.15 -13.68 7.31
CA VAL A 468 -8.87 -14.23 8.47
C VAL A 468 -9.34 -13.12 9.42
N LEU A 469 -8.44 -12.22 9.83
CA LEU A 469 -8.77 -11.13 10.75
C LEU A 469 -9.75 -10.12 10.14
N ALA A 470 -9.64 -9.83 8.85
CA ALA A 470 -10.60 -8.97 8.16
C ALA A 470 -12.01 -9.61 8.10
N ILE A 471 -12.11 -10.92 7.92
CA ILE A 471 -13.39 -11.65 7.99
C ILE A 471 -13.96 -11.54 9.41
N VAL A 472 -13.15 -11.79 10.44
CA VAL A 472 -13.57 -11.69 11.84
C VAL A 472 -14.04 -10.27 12.17
N PHE A 473 -13.24 -9.25 11.84
CA PHE A 473 -13.61 -7.86 12.10
C PHE A 473 -14.86 -7.43 11.35
N TYR A 474 -15.06 -7.92 10.13
CA TYR A 474 -16.31 -7.68 9.40
C TYR A 474 -17.52 -8.22 10.17
N TYR A 475 -17.47 -9.47 10.61
CA TYR A 475 -18.61 -10.09 11.31
C TYR A 475 -18.83 -9.53 12.72
N VAL A 476 -17.78 -9.08 13.41
CA VAL A 476 -17.87 -8.52 14.77
C VAL A 476 -18.26 -7.04 14.76
N PHE A 477 -17.66 -6.22 13.89
CA PHE A 477 -17.80 -4.77 13.95
C PHE A 477 -18.66 -4.16 12.84
N ILE A 478 -18.86 -4.85 11.72
CA ILE A 478 -19.60 -4.27 10.57
C ILE A 478 -20.98 -4.92 10.41
N ALA A 479 -21.03 -6.24 10.28
CA ALA A 479 -22.27 -6.97 10.02
C ALA A 479 -23.41 -6.67 11.01
N PRO A 480 -23.18 -6.53 12.34
CA PRO A 480 -24.26 -6.27 13.30
C PRO A 480 -24.94 -4.92 13.07
N PHE A 481 -24.18 -3.91 12.65
CA PHE A 481 -24.68 -2.55 12.42
C PHE A 481 -25.37 -2.40 11.06
N LEU A 482 -25.09 -3.30 10.11
CA LEU A 482 -25.79 -3.34 8.83
C LEU A 482 -27.14 -4.05 8.93
N LYS A 483 -27.25 -5.11 9.75
CA LYS A 483 -28.48 -5.93 9.90
C LYS A 483 -29.59 -5.29 10.76
N ARG A 484 -29.24 -4.50 11.79
CA ARG A 484 -30.13 -4.03 12.89
C ARG A 484 -31.37 -3.18 12.53
N ARG A 485 -31.68 -2.90 11.26
CA ARG A 485 -32.94 -2.21 10.87
C ARG A 485 -33.76 -2.92 9.80
N GLY A 486 -33.35 -4.11 9.36
CA GLY A 486 -34.25 -4.96 8.57
C GLY A 486 -35.50 -5.34 9.39
N THR A 487 -35.32 -5.63 10.68
CA THR A 487 -36.37 -5.99 11.62
C THR A 487 -37.17 -4.79 12.15
N ALA A 488 -36.53 -3.66 12.46
CA ALA A 488 -37.25 -2.47 12.94
C ALA A 488 -38.19 -1.84 11.89
N LEU A 489 -37.89 -2.01 10.59
CA LEU A 489 -38.81 -1.60 9.52
C LEU A 489 -40.00 -2.55 9.35
N ILE A 490 -39.92 -3.79 9.85
CA ILE A 490 -41.07 -4.73 9.92
C ILE A 490 -42.00 -4.28 11.03
N GLU A 491 -41.47 -3.92 12.19
CA GLU A 491 -42.28 -3.52 13.36
C GLU A 491 -42.91 -2.12 13.22
N GLU A 492 -42.41 -1.25 12.34
CA GLU A 492 -43.06 0.05 12.03
C GLU A 492 -44.04 -0.01 10.85
N THR A 493 -44.12 -1.14 10.12
CA THR A 493 -45.04 -1.31 8.98
C THR A 493 -46.00 -2.50 9.09
N ALA A 494 -45.91 -3.27 10.17
CA ALA A 494 -46.93 -4.19 10.67
C ALA A 494 -47.65 -3.51 11.84
#